data_AF-A0A6I6JJJ0-F1
#
_entry.id   AF-A0A6I6JJJ0-F1
#
_cell.length_a   1.000
_cell.length_b   1.000
_cell.length_c   1.000
_cell.angle_alpha   90.00
_cell.angle_beta   90.00
_cell.angle_gamma   90.00
#
_symmetry.space_group_name_H-M   'P 1'
#
loop_
_entity.id
_entity.type
_entity.pdbx_description
1 polymer ?
#
loop_
_entity_poly.entity_id
_entity_poly.type
_entity_poly.pdbx_seq_one_letter_code
_entity_poly.pdbx_strand_id
1 'polypeptide(L)'
;MMNYGDLKADNEPILGLGGRKVQNNEKFQGLYAEKFSNVISAIFEMDEKSLILFRLHLDKILNEPQKFNNSERHFLLILKVADRYLMIKELVEKESKIGFGVFGVLLYLGLTCFDSLGQKNEYITFQDWLNKKDGKVDELELLIRNFPEKGLREELKELYDKYYNPEFGVKQSFFNFLNLIKEKESYEQLLLGIDLSKFVLRQIKYDSRFIERFKKDWLFYFRNNFTHNTENLRIPLENANWLLSYKRNDKTFHIWIRPNKIITNVLSCIKDGIEIKMTELGFSLKIEG
;
A
#
# COMPACT_ATOMS: atom_id res chain seq x y z
N MET A 1 -35.06 -3.49 6.98
CA MET A 1 -34.05 -4.51 7.37
C MET A 1 -33.37 -4.98 6.09
N MET A 2 -32.07 -4.72 5.93
CA MET A 2 -31.31 -5.20 4.77
C MET A 2 -30.57 -6.47 5.15
N ASN A 3 -30.80 -7.52 4.36
CA ASN A 3 -30.20 -8.83 4.51
C ASN A 3 -28.81 -8.82 3.86
N TYR A 4 -27.75 -8.98 4.66
CA TYR A 4 -26.39 -9.17 4.15
C TYR A 4 -26.21 -10.67 3.90
N GLY A 5 -26.49 -11.10 2.67
CA GLY A 5 -26.22 -12.46 2.22
C GLY A 5 -24.73 -12.74 2.10
N ASP A 6 -24.26 -13.66 2.93
CA ASP A 6 -23.26 -14.70 2.68
C ASP A 6 -22.16 -14.41 1.64
N LEU A 7 -21.04 -13.88 2.13
CA LEU A 7 -19.73 -14.14 1.54
C LEU A 7 -19.12 -15.33 2.30
N LYS A 8 -19.32 -16.55 1.77
CA LYS A 8 -18.58 -17.73 2.21
C LYS A 8 -17.13 -17.59 1.77
N ALA A 9 -16.21 -17.71 2.72
CA ALA A 9 -14.79 -17.80 2.47
C ALA A 9 -14.44 -19.29 2.30
N ASP A 10 -14.43 -19.77 1.05
CA ASP A 10 -13.90 -21.08 0.72
C ASP A 10 -12.38 -20.92 0.51
N ASN A 11 -11.62 -21.29 1.54
CA ASN A 11 -10.17 -21.43 1.48
C ASN A 11 -9.83 -22.86 1.06
N GLU A 12 -9.64 -23.10 -0.24
CA GLU A 12 -8.87 -24.25 -0.71
C GLU A 12 -7.40 -23.86 -0.92
N PRO A 13 -6.44 -24.69 -0.47
CA PRO A 13 -5.02 -24.43 -0.68
C PRO A 13 -4.65 -24.75 -2.14
N ILE A 14 -4.23 -23.73 -2.89
CA ILE A 14 -3.58 -23.93 -4.20
C ILE A 14 -2.18 -24.48 -3.94
N LEU A 15 -2.04 -25.81 -4.07
CA LEU A 15 -0.76 -26.51 -4.16
C LEU A 15 -0.19 -26.37 -5.57
N GLY A 16 1.05 -25.91 -5.67
CA GLY A 16 1.90 -26.17 -6.84
C GLY A 16 2.48 -24.91 -7.51
N LEU A 17 3.61 -24.43 -7.01
CA LEU A 17 4.58 -23.72 -7.85
C LEU A 17 5.94 -24.40 -7.70
N GLY A 18 6.41 -24.92 -8.83
CA GLY A 18 7.64 -25.69 -8.95
C GLY A 18 8.88 -24.89 -8.56
N GLY A 19 9.71 -25.50 -7.73
CA GLY A 19 11.02 -24.99 -7.38
C GLY A 19 11.98 -25.03 -8.57
N ARG A 20 12.16 -23.90 -9.25
CA ARG A 20 13.41 -23.63 -9.97
C ARG A 20 14.44 -23.17 -8.94
N LYS A 21 15.46 -23.99 -8.72
CA LYS A 21 16.63 -23.64 -7.88
C LYS A 21 17.30 -22.39 -8.45
N VAL A 22 17.26 -21.31 -7.68
CA VAL A 22 17.93 -20.03 -7.95
C VAL A 22 19.42 -20.18 -7.63
N GLN A 23 20.22 -20.68 -8.57
CA GLN A 23 21.67 -20.88 -8.38
C GLN A 23 22.52 -19.62 -8.64
N ASN A 24 21.93 -18.49 -9.04
CA ASN A 24 22.68 -17.25 -9.31
C ASN A 24 22.60 -16.17 -8.22
N ASN A 25 21.99 -16.45 -7.05
CA ASN A 25 21.76 -15.42 -6.02
C ASN A 25 22.91 -15.22 -5.02
N GLU A 26 23.82 -16.19 -4.87
CA GLU A 26 24.84 -16.16 -3.80
C GLU A 26 25.83 -14.99 -3.95
N LYS A 27 26.15 -14.59 -5.19
CA LYS A 27 27.09 -13.49 -5.46
C LYS A 27 26.48 -12.11 -5.18
N PHE A 28 25.16 -11.98 -5.27
CA PHE A 28 24.43 -10.76 -4.94
C PHE A 28 24.20 -10.64 -3.43
N GLN A 29 23.89 -11.76 -2.76
CA GLN A 29 23.59 -11.77 -1.33
C GLN A 29 24.78 -11.42 -0.43
N GLY A 30 26.03 -11.70 -0.82
CA GLY A 30 27.17 -11.41 0.05
C GLY A 30 27.60 -9.94 0.07
N LEU A 31 27.93 -9.37 -1.09
CA LEU A 31 28.61 -8.08 -1.16
C LEU A 31 27.68 -6.86 -1.12
N TYR A 32 26.42 -7.08 -1.49
CA TYR A 32 25.41 -6.03 -1.52
C TYR A 32 24.52 -6.05 -0.28
N ALA A 33 24.32 -7.20 0.40
CA ALA A 33 23.43 -7.23 1.56
C ALA A 33 23.93 -6.48 2.78
N GLU A 34 25.22 -6.60 3.07
CA GLU A 34 25.85 -5.81 4.14
C GLU A 34 25.83 -4.31 3.79
N LYS A 35 26.09 -3.96 2.52
CA LYS A 35 25.99 -2.57 2.05
C LYS A 35 24.55 -2.04 2.10
N PHE A 36 23.54 -2.86 1.79
CA PHE A 36 22.16 -2.43 1.70
C PHE A 36 21.42 -2.36 3.04
N SER A 37 21.74 -3.24 3.99
CA SER A 37 21.23 -3.12 5.37
C SER A 37 21.69 -1.80 6.00
N ASN A 38 22.98 -1.49 5.86
CA ASN A 38 23.54 -0.21 6.29
C ASN A 38 22.90 0.98 5.55
N VAL A 39 22.49 0.81 4.28
CA VAL A 39 21.85 1.87 3.50
C VAL A 39 20.48 2.25 4.06
N ILE A 40 19.63 1.32 4.51
CA ILE A 40 18.30 1.69 5.03
C ILE A 40 18.40 2.36 6.40
N SER A 41 19.19 1.81 7.32
CA SER A 41 19.45 2.46 8.60
C SER A 41 20.07 3.84 8.38
N ALA A 42 21.06 3.94 7.47
CA ALA A 42 21.63 5.22 7.07
C ALA A 42 20.58 6.14 6.44
N ILE A 43 19.68 5.66 5.57
CA ILE A 43 18.63 6.50 4.94
C ILE A 43 17.75 7.15 6.01
N PHE A 44 17.38 6.43 7.07
CA PHE A 44 16.57 7.00 8.15
C PHE A 44 17.33 8.00 9.03
N GLU A 45 18.66 7.94 9.02
CA GLU A 45 19.57 8.78 9.80
C GLU A 45 20.36 9.79 8.95
N MET A 46 20.11 9.84 7.64
CA MET A 46 20.87 10.65 6.69
C MET A 46 20.65 12.13 6.98
N ASP A 47 21.74 12.89 7.03
CA ASP A 47 21.68 14.34 6.96
C ASP A 47 21.14 14.81 5.60
N GLU A 48 20.69 16.06 5.54
CA GLU A 48 20.07 16.64 4.34
C GLU A 48 20.97 16.57 3.09
N LYS A 49 22.29 16.75 3.25
CA LYS A 49 23.24 16.72 2.13
C LYS A 49 23.42 15.29 1.62
N SER A 50 23.54 14.33 2.53
CA SER A 50 23.62 12.90 2.21
C SER A 50 22.36 12.42 1.49
N LEU A 51 21.19 12.91 1.91
CA LEU A 51 19.91 12.60 1.26
C LEU A 51 19.83 13.13 -0.18
N ILE A 52 20.31 14.36 -0.44
CA ILE A 52 20.36 14.92 -1.80
C ILE A 52 21.24 14.07 -2.72
N LEU A 53 22.43 13.67 -2.25
CA LEU A 53 23.33 12.81 -3.02
C LEU A 53 22.71 11.44 -3.30
N PHE A 54 22.04 10.85 -2.30
CA PHE A 54 21.30 9.61 -2.46
C PHE A 54 20.22 9.73 -3.55
N ARG A 55 19.40 10.80 -3.52
CA ARG A 55 18.36 11.07 -4.55
C ARG A 55 18.94 11.17 -5.96
N LEU A 56 20.02 11.93 -6.13
CA LEU A 56 20.70 12.07 -7.43
C LEU A 56 21.21 10.72 -7.96
N HIS A 57 21.73 9.87 -7.07
CA HIS A 57 22.19 8.53 -7.44
C HIS A 57 21.02 7.60 -7.77
N LEU A 58 19.94 7.68 -6.99
CA LEU A 58 18.73 6.90 -7.20
C LEU A 58 18.12 7.24 -8.56
N ASP A 59 17.97 8.53 -8.91
CA ASP A 59 17.46 8.95 -10.21
C ASP A 59 18.28 8.38 -11.37
N LYS A 60 19.62 8.38 -11.25
CA LYS A 60 20.50 7.78 -12.26
C LYS A 60 20.24 6.29 -12.44
N ILE A 61 20.06 5.56 -11.34
CA ILE A 61 19.74 4.12 -11.36
C ILE A 61 18.35 3.88 -11.97
N LEU A 62 17.37 4.70 -11.61
CA LEU A 62 15.98 4.55 -12.03
C LEU A 62 15.74 4.85 -13.51
N ASN A 63 16.65 5.56 -14.17
CA ASN A 63 16.57 5.84 -15.60
C ASN A 63 16.97 4.65 -16.49
N GLU A 64 17.44 3.53 -15.93
CA GLU A 64 17.78 2.31 -16.68
C GLU A 64 17.10 1.03 -16.15
N PRO A 65 15.77 1.00 -15.97
CA PRO A 65 15.07 -0.05 -15.22
C PRO A 65 15.18 -1.45 -15.87
N GLN A 66 15.45 -1.50 -17.17
CA GLN A 66 15.48 -2.72 -17.97
C GLN A 66 16.64 -3.65 -17.59
N LYS A 67 17.66 -3.14 -16.89
CA LYS A 67 18.87 -3.88 -16.51
C LYS A 67 18.71 -4.68 -15.22
N PHE A 68 17.61 -4.51 -14.49
CA PHE A 68 17.43 -5.08 -13.16
C PHE A 68 16.60 -6.37 -13.19
N ASN A 69 17.03 -7.35 -12.40
CA ASN A 69 16.25 -8.53 -12.06
C ASN A 69 15.11 -8.20 -11.07
N ASN A 70 14.23 -9.17 -10.79
CA ASN A 70 13.05 -8.92 -9.94
C ASN A 70 13.41 -8.46 -8.51
N SER A 71 14.44 -9.04 -7.88
CA SER A 71 14.87 -8.66 -6.54
C SER A 71 15.41 -7.23 -6.51
N GLU A 72 16.19 -6.85 -7.53
CA GLU A 72 16.70 -5.50 -7.71
C GLU A 72 15.56 -4.49 -7.93
N ARG A 73 14.53 -4.84 -8.73
CA ARG A 73 13.35 -3.97 -8.92
C ARG A 73 12.56 -3.77 -7.63
N HIS A 74 12.37 -4.84 -6.84
CA HIS A 74 11.74 -4.74 -5.52
C HIS A 74 12.55 -3.85 -4.58
N PHE A 75 13.88 -3.99 -4.57
CA PHE A 75 14.75 -3.13 -3.79
C PHE A 75 14.63 -1.66 -4.21
N LEU A 76 14.61 -1.36 -5.52
CA LEU A 76 14.40 0.00 -6.03
C LEU A 76 13.04 0.58 -5.63
N LEU A 77 11.99 -0.26 -5.59
CA LEU A 77 10.69 0.16 -5.10
C LEU A 77 10.75 0.51 -3.61
N ILE A 78 11.45 -0.27 -2.79
CA ILE A 78 11.66 0.04 -1.37
C ILE A 78 12.39 1.38 -1.22
N LEU A 79 13.44 1.64 -2.00
CA LEU A 79 14.17 2.90 -1.97
C LEU A 79 13.29 4.10 -2.34
N LYS A 80 12.44 3.98 -3.37
CA LYS A 80 11.46 5.02 -3.73
C LYS A 80 10.49 5.31 -2.58
N VAL A 81 10.04 4.27 -1.88
CA VAL A 81 9.13 4.43 -0.74
C VAL A 81 9.85 5.05 0.46
N ALA A 82 11.10 4.67 0.72
CA ALA A 82 11.93 5.24 1.78
C ALA A 82 12.19 6.74 1.53
N ASP A 83 12.49 7.12 0.28
CA ASP A 83 12.62 8.53 -0.09
C ASP A 83 11.32 9.32 0.14
N ARG A 84 10.18 8.77 -0.29
CA ARG A 84 8.87 9.39 -0.05
C ARG A 84 8.56 9.51 1.44
N TYR A 85 8.92 8.50 2.24
CA TYR A 85 8.79 8.53 3.69
C TYR A 85 9.56 9.71 4.30
N LEU A 86 10.83 9.91 3.91
CA LEU A 86 11.64 11.02 4.40
C LEU A 86 11.08 12.37 4.00
N MET A 87 10.63 12.51 2.74
CA MET A 87 9.96 13.72 2.26
C MET A 87 8.70 14.02 3.08
N ILE A 88 7.86 13.02 3.36
CA ILE A 88 6.65 13.22 4.18
C ILE A 88 7.04 13.65 5.59
N LYS A 89 8.04 13.00 6.22
CA LYS A 89 8.54 13.35 7.55
C LYS A 89 9.00 14.82 7.62
N GLU A 90 9.82 15.23 6.65
CA GLU A 90 10.29 16.62 6.52
C GLU A 90 9.12 17.61 6.37
N LEU A 91 8.13 17.27 5.54
CA LEU A 91 6.96 18.12 5.33
C LEU A 91 6.08 18.21 6.58
N VAL A 92 5.93 17.15 7.37
CA VAL A 92 5.20 17.19 8.66
C VAL A 92 5.88 18.15 9.64
N GLU A 93 7.21 18.09 9.75
CA GLU A 93 7.97 18.98 10.61
C GLU A 93 7.82 20.43 10.18
N LYS A 94 7.81 20.70 8.86
CA LYS A 94 7.59 22.04 8.30
C LYS A 94 6.14 22.51 8.46
N GLU A 95 5.15 21.63 8.28
CA GLU A 95 3.72 21.93 8.48
C GLU A 95 3.46 22.41 9.91
N SER A 96 4.10 21.78 10.90
CA SER A 96 3.98 22.18 12.30
C SER A 96 4.44 23.61 12.60
N LYS A 97 5.35 24.15 11.77
CA LYS A 97 5.93 25.50 11.92
C LYS A 97 5.16 26.57 11.15
N ILE A 98 4.59 26.21 10.00
CA ILE A 98 4.02 27.16 9.04
C ILE A 98 2.49 27.17 9.10
N GLY A 99 1.86 26.11 9.62
CA GLY A 99 0.40 25.99 9.68
C GLY A 99 -0.26 25.78 8.31
N PHE A 100 0.49 25.24 7.34
CA PHE A 100 -0.01 25.02 5.99
C PHE A 100 -1.04 23.88 5.98
N GLY A 101 -2.13 23.99 5.23
CA GLY A 101 -3.18 22.96 5.15
C GLY A 101 -2.81 21.71 4.33
N VAL A 102 -1.55 21.24 4.38
CA VAL A 102 -1.04 20.16 3.51
C VAL A 102 -1.41 18.76 3.97
N PHE A 103 -1.93 18.56 5.19
CA PHE A 103 -2.29 17.25 5.75
C PHE A 103 -2.85 16.24 4.74
N GLY A 104 -3.86 16.62 3.94
CA GLY A 104 -4.48 15.65 3.03
C GLY A 104 -3.53 15.16 1.93
N VAL A 105 -2.63 16.03 1.45
CA VAL A 105 -1.54 15.64 0.53
C VAL A 105 -0.59 14.68 1.25
N LEU A 106 -0.21 14.96 2.50
CA LEU A 106 0.69 14.11 3.26
C LEU A 106 0.08 12.73 3.54
N LEU A 107 -1.19 12.69 3.96
CA LEU A 107 -1.92 11.45 4.18
C LEU A 107 -2.04 10.67 2.87
N TYR A 108 -2.41 11.35 1.77
CA TYR A 108 -2.46 10.72 0.46
C TYR A 108 -1.10 10.12 0.05
N LEU A 109 -0.02 10.89 0.12
CA LEU A 109 1.32 10.43 -0.23
C LEU A 109 1.74 9.24 0.65
N GLY A 110 1.47 9.27 1.95
CA GLY A 110 1.75 8.15 2.84
C GLY A 110 0.94 6.90 2.48
N LEU A 111 -0.34 7.06 2.17
CA LEU A 111 -1.19 5.94 1.76
C LEU A 111 -0.81 5.37 0.38
N THR A 112 -0.22 6.15 -0.53
CA THR A 112 0.33 5.60 -1.78
C THR A 112 1.58 4.74 -1.54
N CYS A 113 2.29 4.91 -0.42
CA CYS A 113 3.35 3.98 -0.04
C CYS A 113 2.80 2.59 0.29
N PHE A 114 1.56 2.51 0.82
CA PHE A 114 0.92 1.22 1.11
C PHE A 114 0.65 0.46 -0.20
N ASP A 115 0.23 1.17 -1.26
CA ASP A 115 0.07 0.57 -2.58
C ASP A 115 1.40 -0.04 -3.05
N SER A 116 2.49 0.75 -3.01
CA SER A 116 3.80 0.31 -3.48
C SER A 116 4.35 -0.86 -2.66
N LEU A 117 4.32 -0.80 -1.32
CA LEU A 117 4.85 -1.86 -0.46
C LEU A 117 3.99 -3.13 -0.46
N GLY A 118 2.71 -3.03 -0.80
CA GLY A 118 1.81 -4.17 -0.90
C GLY A 118 1.69 -4.80 -2.29
N GLN A 119 2.37 -4.24 -3.30
CA GLN A 119 2.48 -4.85 -4.61
C GLN A 119 3.30 -6.14 -4.53
N LYS A 120 2.75 -7.21 -5.12
CA LYS A 120 3.44 -8.51 -5.23
C LYS A 120 4.40 -8.53 -6.42
N ASN A 121 4.05 -7.80 -7.46
CA ASN A 121 4.75 -7.71 -8.73
C ASN A 121 4.85 -6.25 -9.17
N GLU A 122 5.78 -5.96 -10.06
CA GLU A 122 5.85 -4.68 -10.76
C GLU A 122 4.51 -4.37 -11.44
N TYR A 123 4.00 -3.14 -11.23
CA TYR A 123 2.78 -2.70 -11.86
C TYR A 123 2.92 -2.70 -13.38
N ILE A 124 1.92 -3.28 -14.04
CA ILE A 124 1.74 -3.23 -15.49
C ILE A 124 0.29 -2.86 -15.75
N THR A 125 0.01 -2.22 -16.88
CA THR A 125 -1.37 -1.94 -17.25
C THR A 125 -2.10 -3.24 -17.62
N PHE A 126 -3.43 -3.24 -17.57
CA PHE A 126 -4.22 -4.39 -18.01
C PHE A 126 -3.92 -4.74 -19.48
N GLN A 127 -3.72 -3.74 -20.33
CA GLN A 127 -3.33 -3.92 -21.71
C GLN A 127 -1.95 -4.58 -21.85
N ASP A 128 -0.94 -4.10 -21.11
CA ASP A 128 0.39 -4.69 -21.14
C ASP A 128 0.39 -6.12 -20.60
N TRP A 129 -0.40 -6.39 -19.56
CA TRP A 129 -0.61 -7.73 -19.02
C TRP A 129 -1.21 -8.68 -20.07
N LEU A 130 -2.25 -8.26 -20.80
CA LEU A 130 -2.82 -9.05 -21.89
C LEU A 130 -1.82 -9.34 -23.01
N ASN A 131 -0.87 -8.42 -23.25
CA ASN A 131 0.15 -8.56 -24.27
C ASN A 131 1.37 -9.37 -23.83
N LYS A 132 1.47 -9.75 -22.54
CA LYS A 132 2.57 -10.58 -22.09
C LYS A 132 2.47 -11.97 -22.72
N LYS A 133 3.61 -12.45 -23.24
CA LYS A 133 3.78 -13.81 -23.75
C LYS A 133 4.16 -14.77 -22.60
N ASP A 134 3.44 -14.72 -21.49
CA ASP A 134 3.53 -15.71 -20.43
C ASP A 134 2.50 -16.83 -20.66
N GLY A 135 2.82 -18.05 -20.22
CA GLY A 135 2.09 -19.29 -20.53
C GLY A 135 0.64 -19.39 -20.01
N LYS A 136 0.02 -18.26 -19.62
CA LYS A 136 -1.40 -18.16 -19.29
C LYS A 136 -2.26 -17.79 -20.51
N VAL A 137 -1.67 -17.51 -21.68
CA VAL A 137 -2.42 -17.23 -22.91
C VAL A 137 -3.40 -18.35 -23.24
N ASP A 138 -3.00 -19.61 -23.09
CA ASP A 138 -3.87 -20.75 -23.37
C ASP A 138 -5.06 -20.82 -22.38
N GLU A 139 -4.83 -20.52 -21.09
CA GLU A 139 -5.89 -20.43 -20.08
C GLU A 139 -6.85 -19.27 -20.35
N LEU A 140 -6.31 -18.12 -20.79
CA LEU A 140 -7.09 -16.94 -21.17
C LEU A 140 -7.93 -17.21 -22.42
N GLU A 141 -7.34 -17.81 -23.45
CA GLU A 141 -8.05 -18.20 -24.67
C GLU A 141 -9.13 -19.24 -24.38
N LEU A 142 -8.86 -20.23 -23.54
CA LEU A 142 -9.87 -21.20 -23.09
C LEU A 142 -11.00 -20.52 -22.33
N LEU A 143 -10.70 -19.54 -21.49
CA LEU A 143 -11.72 -18.78 -20.77
C LEU A 143 -12.59 -17.97 -21.73
N ILE A 144 -11.96 -17.28 -22.70
CA ILE A 144 -12.63 -16.48 -23.72
C ILE A 144 -13.47 -17.34 -24.67
N ARG A 145 -12.99 -18.52 -25.06
CA ARG A 145 -13.73 -19.45 -25.93
C ARG A 145 -14.92 -20.09 -25.23
N ASN A 146 -14.86 -20.23 -23.91
CA ASN A 146 -15.93 -20.78 -23.08
C ASN A 146 -16.83 -19.69 -22.48
N PHE A 147 -16.77 -18.46 -23.01
CA PHE A 147 -17.65 -17.37 -22.63
C PHE A 147 -19.12 -17.79 -22.78
N PRO A 148 -19.87 -17.99 -21.66
CA PRO A 148 -21.30 -18.29 -21.72
C PRO A 148 -22.07 -17.11 -22.31
N GLU A 149 -23.39 -17.21 -22.53
CA GLU A 149 -24.22 -16.10 -23.03
C GLU A 149 -24.24 -14.81 -22.16
N LYS A 150 -23.43 -14.73 -21.10
CA LYS A 150 -23.22 -13.49 -20.36
C LYS A 150 -22.54 -12.50 -21.33
N GLY A 151 -23.02 -11.27 -21.39
CA GLY A 151 -22.48 -10.28 -22.32
C GLY A 151 -20.96 -10.09 -22.16
N LEU A 152 -20.28 -9.76 -23.26
CA LEU A 152 -18.84 -9.48 -23.32
C LEU A 152 -18.32 -8.58 -22.19
N ARG A 153 -19.16 -7.63 -21.73
CA ARG A 153 -18.82 -6.69 -20.67
C ARG A 153 -18.65 -7.38 -19.32
N GLU A 154 -19.59 -8.24 -18.94
CA GLU A 154 -19.57 -8.98 -17.68
C GLU A 154 -18.36 -9.91 -17.61
N GLU A 155 -17.97 -10.47 -18.75
CA GLU A 155 -16.88 -11.42 -18.88
C GLU A 155 -15.51 -10.75 -18.81
N LEU A 156 -15.33 -9.62 -19.51
CA LEU A 156 -14.12 -8.80 -19.37
C LEU A 156 -13.93 -8.33 -17.92
N LYS A 157 -15.03 -8.03 -17.22
CA LYS A 157 -14.99 -7.70 -15.79
C LYS A 157 -14.54 -8.89 -14.96
N GLU A 158 -15.10 -10.08 -15.19
CA GLU A 158 -14.70 -11.30 -14.49
C GLU A 158 -13.22 -11.62 -14.73
N LEU A 159 -12.75 -11.48 -15.97
CA LEU A 159 -11.35 -11.65 -16.33
C LEU A 159 -10.44 -10.69 -15.56
N TYR A 160 -10.79 -9.41 -15.56
CA TYR A 160 -10.07 -8.39 -14.81
C TYR A 160 -10.04 -8.70 -13.30
N ASP A 161 -11.20 -8.99 -12.71
CA ASP A 161 -11.36 -9.20 -11.27
C ASP A 161 -10.65 -10.48 -10.79
N LYS A 162 -10.64 -11.54 -11.60
CA LYS A 162 -10.09 -12.86 -11.23
C LYS A 162 -8.60 -12.99 -11.49
N TYR A 163 -8.07 -12.42 -12.57
CA TYR A 163 -6.69 -12.67 -13.00
C TYR A 163 -5.77 -11.47 -12.84
N TYR A 164 -6.20 -10.29 -13.26
CA TYR A 164 -5.34 -9.10 -13.23
C TYR A 164 -5.35 -8.39 -11.87
N ASN A 165 -6.55 -8.06 -11.37
CA ASN A 165 -6.73 -7.25 -10.16
C ASN A 165 -6.07 -7.86 -8.91
N PRO A 166 -6.03 -9.19 -8.70
CA PRO A 166 -5.35 -9.77 -7.53
C PRO A 166 -3.82 -9.59 -7.54
N GLU A 167 -3.22 -9.50 -8.73
CA GLU A 167 -1.76 -9.39 -8.90
C GLU A 167 -1.31 -7.92 -9.00
N PHE A 168 -2.06 -7.09 -9.74
CA PHE A 168 -1.64 -5.72 -10.13
C PHE A 168 -2.60 -4.63 -9.66
N GLY A 169 -3.75 -5.01 -9.09
CA GLY A 169 -4.77 -4.06 -8.67
C GLY A 169 -4.34 -3.24 -7.46
N VAL A 170 -4.36 -1.91 -7.60
CA VAL A 170 -3.98 -0.96 -6.54
C VAL A 170 -4.73 -1.23 -5.24
N LYS A 171 -6.03 -1.51 -5.32
CA LYS A 171 -6.85 -1.88 -4.15
C LYS A 171 -6.27 -3.10 -3.44
N GLN A 172 -6.00 -4.16 -4.19
CA GLN A 172 -5.47 -5.38 -3.61
C GLN A 172 -4.09 -5.15 -3.01
N SER A 173 -3.22 -4.39 -3.69
CA SER A 173 -1.91 -4.01 -3.15
C SER A 173 -2.04 -3.27 -1.82
N PHE A 174 -2.91 -2.27 -1.75
CA PHE A 174 -3.16 -1.54 -0.51
C PHE A 174 -3.56 -2.46 0.67
N PHE A 175 -4.50 -3.39 0.44
CA PHE A 175 -4.93 -4.33 1.49
C PHE A 175 -3.88 -5.41 1.79
N ASN A 176 -3.09 -5.83 0.79
CA ASN A 176 -1.98 -6.74 1.01
C ASN A 176 -0.96 -6.12 1.97
N PHE A 177 -0.66 -4.83 1.80
CA PHE A 177 0.22 -4.11 2.73
C PHE A 177 -0.34 -4.10 4.14
N LEU A 178 -1.61 -3.74 4.33
CA LEU A 178 -2.22 -3.73 5.66
C LEU A 178 -2.21 -5.12 6.31
N ASN A 179 -2.33 -6.18 5.53
CA ASN A 179 -2.21 -7.55 6.04
C ASN A 179 -0.75 -7.92 6.35
N LEU A 180 0.22 -7.43 5.58
CA LEU A 180 1.66 -7.63 5.79
C LEU A 180 2.08 -7.12 7.17
N ILE A 181 1.61 -5.94 7.58
CA ILE A 181 1.95 -5.31 8.85
C ILE A 181 0.95 -5.63 9.98
N LYS A 182 0.01 -6.55 9.79
CA LYS A 182 -1.12 -6.76 10.71
C LYS A 182 -0.68 -7.10 12.14
N GLU A 183 0.42 -7.82 12.28
CA GLU A 183 0.98 -8.24 13.59
C GLU A 183 1.88 -7.16 14.24
N LYS A 184 2.01 -5.99 13.61
CA LYS A 184 2.82 -4.88 14.14
C LYS A 184 1.96 -3.94 14.98
N GLU A 185 2.55 -3.37 16.03
CA GLU A 185 1.88 -2.36 16.85
C GLU A 185 1.45 -1.14 16.03
N SER A 186 2.24 -0.73 15.03
CA SER A 186 1.92 0.43 14.19
C SER A 186 0.57 0.28 13.48
N TYR A 187 0.21 -0.93 13.07
CA TYR A 187 -1.06 -1.25 12.44
C TYR A 187 -2.23 -1.03 13.40
N GLU A 188 -2.11 -1.50 14.65
CA GLU A 188 -3.12 -1.26 15.68
C GLU A 188 -3.26 0.24 15.97
N GLN A 189 -2.14 0.95 16.13
CA GLN A 189 -2.12 2.39 16.37
C GLN A 189 -2.76 3.17 15.21
N LEU A 190 -2.48 2.78 13.97
CA LEU A 190 -3.11 3.37 12.78
C LEU A 190 -4.63 3.29 12.86
N LEU A 191 -5.17 2.10 13.15
CA LEU A 191 -6.61 1.92 13.24
C LEU A 191 -7.20 2.62 14.47
N LEU A 192 -6.52 2.61 15.61
CA LEU A 192 -6.94 3.36 16.82
C LEU A 192 -6.92 4.88 16.60
N GLY A 193 -6.11 5.39 15.68
CA GLY A 193 -6.07 6.80 15.30
C GLY A 193 -7.28 7.28 14.49
N ILE A 194 -8.18 6.38 14.10
CA ILE A 194 -9.40 6.65 13.34
C ILE A 194 -10.60 6.50 14.26
N ASP A 195 -11.13 7.61 14.76
CA ASP A 195 -12.27 7.60 15.67
C ASP A 195 -13.58 7.63 14.87
N LEU A 196 -14.46 6.68 15.17
CA LEU A 196 -15.79 6.60 14.55
C LEU A 196 -16.79 7.30 15.47
N SER A 197 -17.63 8.16 14.91
CA SER A 197 -18.68 8.81 15.72
C SER A 197 -19.63 7.76 16.32
N LYS A 198 -20.23 8.08 17.48
CA LYS A 198 -21.21 7.20 18.14
C LYS A 198 -22.34 6.78 17.20
N PHE A 199 -22.73 7.64 16.26
CA PHE A 199 -23.74 7.34 15.26
C PHE A 199 -23.29 6.24 14.30
N VAL A 200 -22.05 6.30 13.80
CA VAL A 200 -21.46 5.25 12.95
C VAL A 200 -21.38 3.93 13.72
N LEU A 201 -20.94 3.96 14.98
CA LEU A 201 -20.88 2.76 15.83
C LEU A 201 -22.26 2.11 16.03
N ARG A 202 -23.32 2.92 16.22
CA ARG A 202 -24.70 2.42 16.31
C ARG A 202 -25.17 1.73 15.02
N GLN A 203 -24.75 2.22 13.86
CA GLN A 203 -25.10 1.60 12.57
C GLN A 203 -24.36 0.28 12.33
N ILE A 204 -23.14 0.16 12.87
CA ILE A 204 -22.21 -0.93 12.59
C ILE A 204 -22.41 -2.15 13.51
N LYS A 205 -23.26 -2.07 14.54
CA LYS A 205 -23.49 -3.15 15.52
C LYS A 205 -22.18 -3.72 16.09
N TYR A 206 -21.35 -2.90 16.77
CA TYR A 206 -20.21 -3.28 17.63
C TYR A 206 -19.38 -4.56 17.31
N ASP A 207 -19.30 -5.00 16.05
CA ASP A 207 -18.45 -6.12 15.64
C ASP A 207 -17.05 -5.56 15.36
N SER A 208 -16.07 -5.96 16.16
CA SER A 208 -14.69 -5.52 16.03
C SER A 208 -14.12 -5.78 14.63
N ARG A 209 -14.48 -6.91 14.01
CA ARG A 209 -14.05 -7.24 12.64
C ARG A 209 -14.65 -6.30 11.61
N PHE A 210 -15.90 -5.92 11.80
CA PHE A 210 -16.53 -4.94 10.92
C PHE A 210 -15.91 -3.56 11.10
N ILE A 211 -15.66 -3.12 12.34
CA ILE A 211 -15.02 -1.84 12.64
C ILE A 211 -13.63 -1.76 11.99
N GLU A 212 -12.83 -2.81 12.13
CA GLU A 212 -11.53 -2.93 11.48
C GLU A 212 -11.66 -2.77 9.96
N ARG A 213 -12.53 -3.58 9.33
CA ARG A 213 -12.78 -3.53 7.89
C ARG A 213 -13.24 -2.14 7.44
N PHE A 214 -14.13 -1.50 8.19
CA PHE A 214 -14.63 -0.15 7.89
C PHE A 214 -13.49 0.88 7.88
N LYS A 215 -12.60 0.82 8.88
CA LYS A 215 -11.44 1.73 8.98
C LYS A 215 -10.45 1.51 7.83
N LYS A 216 -10.17 0.26 7.47
CA LYS A 216 -9.34 -0.06 6.28
C LYS A 216 -9.97 0.45 4.98
N ASP A 217 -11.27 0.20 4.80
CA ASP A 217 -12.03 0.70 3.64
C ASP A 217 -12.01 2.23 3.58
N TRP A 218 -12.10 2.92 4.72
CA TRP A 218 -12.00 4.37 4.78
C TRP A 218 -10.61 4.88 4.40
N LEU A 219 -9.52 4.27 4.88
CA LEU A 219 -8.16 4.66 4.49
C LEU A 219 -7.99 4.57 2.96
N PHE A 220 -8.41 3.44 2.37
CA PHE A 220 -8.37 3.27 0.92
C PHE A 220 -9.27 4.28 0.19
N TYR A 221 -10.47 4.54 0.72
CA TYR A 221 -11.37 5.55 0.18
C TYR A 221 -10.73 6.94 0.23
N PHE A 222 -10.14 7.35 1.35
CA PHE A 222 -9.48 8.65 1.48
C PHE A 222 -8.40 8.80 0.41
N ARG A 223 -7.55 7.78 0.25
CA ARG A 223 -6.51 7.72 -0.78
C ARG A 223 -7.08 7.94 -2.19
N ASN A 224 -8.12 7.20 -2.57
CA ASN A 224 -8.72 7.32 -3.90
C ASN A 224 -9.52 8.60 -4.09
N ASN A 225 -10.24 9.03 -3.06
CA ASN A 225 -11.04 10.24 -3.13
C ASN A 225 -10.12 11.44 -3.33
N PHE A 226 -8.95 11.47 -2.65
CA PHE A 226 -7.97 12.54 -2.82
C PHE A 226 -7.50 12.72 -4.28
N THR A 227 -7.36 11.63 -5.05
CA THR A 227 -6.93 11.71 -6.46
C THR A 227 -8.02 12.15 -7.42
N HIS A 228 -9.29 11.87 -7.10
CA HIS A 228 -10.41 12.09 -8.03
C HIS A 228 -11.27 13.29 -7.66
N ASN A 229 -11.36 13.59 -6.37
CA ASN A 229 -12.19 14.64 -5.79
C ASN A 229 -11.30 15.42 -4.82
N THR A 230 -10.80 16.58 -5.22
CA THR A 230 -10.07 17.50 -4.33
C THR A 230 -10.92 17.95 -3.13
N GLU A 231 -12.22 17.64 -3.13
CA GLU A 231 -13.17 17.80 -2.05
C GLU A 231 -12.87 16.86 -0.87
N ASN A 232 -11.97 17.30 0.00
CA ASN A 232 -11.90 16.80 1.37
C ASN A 232 -12.35 17.92 2.29
N LEU A 233 -13.66 18.05 2.48
CA LEU A 233 -14.22 19.01 3.44
C LEU A 233 -13.69 18.64 4.82
N ARG A 234 -12.82 19.49 5.35
CA ARG A 234 -12.22 19.38 6.68
C ARG A 234 -12.91 20.39 7.57
N ILE A 235 -13.63 19.89 8.57
CA ILE A 235 -14.20 20.76 9.59
C ILE A 235 -13.28 20.64 10.82
N PRO A 236 -12.50 21.69 11.14
CA PRO A 236 -11.70 21.69 12.36
C PRO A 236 -12.63 21.64 13.58
N LEU A 237 -12.28 20.80 14.55
CA LEU A 237 -12.95 20.67 15.84
C LEU A 237 -12.00 21.14 16.96
N GLU A 238 -12.52 21.19 18.19
CA GLU A 238 -11.72 21.43 19.39
C GLU A 238 -10.60 20.38 19.57
N ASN A 239 -9.52 20.77 20.27
CA ASN A 239 -8.38 19.91 20.58
C ASN A 239 -7.65 19.34 19.35
N ALA A 240 -7.58 20.13 18.27
CA ALA A 240 -6.91 19.76 17.02
C ALA A 240 -7.45 18.47 16.36
N ASN A 241 -8.70 18.09 16.65
CA ASN A 241 -9.36 17.00 15.94
C ASN A 241 -10.02 17.54 14.66
N TRP A 242 -10.07 16.75 13.61
CA TRP A 242 -10.79 17.08 12.37
C TRP A 242 -11.94 16.11 12.16
N LEU A 243 -13.05 16.66 11.65
CA LEU A 243 -14.18 15.89 11.14
C LEU A 243 -14.03 15.76 9.62
N LEU A 244 -13.97 14.52 9.15
CA LEU A 244 -13.97 14.17 7.73
C LEU A 244 -15.30 13.50 7.36
N SER A 245 -15.86 13.90 6.22
CA SER A 245 -17.06 13.28 5.67
C SER A 245 -16.67 12.19 4.67
N TYR A 246 -17.25 11.01 4.85
CA TYR A 246 -17.04 9.84 4.00
C TYR A 246 -18.37 9.40 3.43
N LYS A 247 -18.56 9.45 2.12
CA LYS A 247 -19.79 8.97 1.47
C LYS A 247 -19.59 7.55 0.92
N ARG A 248 -20.48 6.63 1.30
CA ARG A 248 -20.53 5.26 0.77
C ARG A 248 -21.97 4.79 0.68
N ASN A 249 -22.39 4.30 -0.48
CA ASN A 249 -23.74 3.78 -0.74
C ASN A 249 -24.84 4.77 -0.31
N ASP A 250 -24.75 6.02 -0.79
CA ASP A 250 -25.65 7.14 -0.47
C ASP A 250 -25.76 7.54 1.02
N LYS A 251 -24.92 6.94 1.87
CA LYS A 251 -24.80 7.30 3.29
C LYS A 251 -23.57 8.14 3.51
N THR A 252 -23.71 9.17 4.35
CA THR A 252 -22.59 9.97 4.83
C THR A 252 -22.20 9.52 6.22
N PHE A 253 -20.91 9.21 6.38
CA PHE A 253 -20.26 8.85 7.62
C PHE A 253 -19.37 10.00 8.05
N HIS A 254 -19.26 10.20 9.36
CA HIS A 254 -18.42 11.23 9.96
C HIS A 254 -17.32 10.57 10.76
N ILE A 255 -16.08 10.87 10.38
CA ILE A 255 -14.87 10.24 10.93
C ILE A 255 -14.04 11.32 11.59
N TRP A 256 -13.63 11.04 12.83
CA TRP A 256 -12.86 11.94 13.66
C TRP A 256 -11.41 11.48 13.60
N ILE A 257 -10.51 12.41 13.32
CA ILE A 257 -9.07 12.11 13.28
C ILE A 257 -8.30 13.18 14.01
N ARG A 258 -7.11 12.81 14.48
CA ARG A 258 -6.06 13.75 14.88
C ARG A 258 -5.01 13.78 13.77
N PRO A 259 -4.93 14.84 12.96
CA PRO A 259 -4.06 14.90 11.79
C PRO A 259 -2.62 14.45 12.06
N ASN A 260 -1.98 15.03 13.08
CA ASN A 260 -0.60 14.67 13.42
C ASN A 260 -0.49 13.21 13.84
N LYS A 261 -1.41 12.71 14.66
CA LYS A 261 -1.40 11.32 15.13
C LYS A 261 -1.55 10.33 13.97
N ILE A 262 -2.51 10.56 13.06
CA ILE A 262 -2.74 9.64 11.95
C ILE A 262 -1.57 9.65 10.97
N ILE A 263 -0.95 10.80 10.68
CA ILE A 263 0.26 10.85 9.85
C ILE A 263 1.42 10.12 10.52
N THR A 264 1.67 10.36 11.81
CA THR A 264 2.71 9.63 12.55
C THR A 264 2.48 8.12 12.48
N ASN A 265 1.24 7.66 12.66
CA ASN A 265 0.91 6.24 12.59
C ASN A 265 1.12 5.68 11.18
N VAL A 266 0.75 6.41 10.12
CA VAL A 266 1.01 6.03 8.73
C VAL A 266 2.52 5.92 8.47
N LEU A 267 3.31 6.88 8.95
CA LEU A 267 4.77 6.83 8.84
C LEU A 267 5.35 5.59 9.55
N SER A 268 4.90 5.28 10.76
CA SER A 268 5.31 4.07 11.47
C SER A 268 4.97 2.79 10.68
N CYS A 269 3.77 2.71 10.10
CA CYS A 269 3.40 1.60 9.23
C CYS A 269 4.31 1.47 8.00
N ILE A 270 4.65 2.58 7.34
CA ILE A 270 5.57 2.58 6.19
C ILE A 270 6.93 2.05 6.60
N LYS A 271 7.45 2.49 7.75
CA LYS A 271 8.73 2.02 8.31
C LYS A 271 8.71 0.49 8.52
N ASP A 272 7.71 -0.03 9.24
CA ASP A 272 7.55 -1.47 9.45
C ASP A 272 7.46 -2.24 8.13
N GLY A 273 6.75 -1.68 7.15
CA GLY A 273 6.63 -2.24 5.81
C GLY A 273 7.95 -2.34 5.07
N ILE A 274 8.77 -1.27 5.10
CA ILE A 274 10.12 -1.26 4.54
C ILE A 274 10.97 -2.35 5.22
N GLU A 275 10.94 -2.43 6.55
CA GLU A 275 11.73 -3.41 7.31
C GLU A 275 11.37 -4.86 6.97
N ILE A 276 10.06 -5.17 6.89
CA ILE A 276 9.59 -6.50 6.50
C ILE A 276 10.04 -6.82 5.07
N LYS A 277 9.85 -5.89 4.11
CA LYS A 277 10.25 -6.11 2.71
C LYS A 277 11.75 -6.27 2.53
N MET A 278 12.57 -5.55 3.29
CA MET A 278 14.02 -5.74 3.30
C MET A 278 14.40 -7.13 3.82
N THR A 279 13.74 -7.58 4.88
CA THR A 279 13.94 -8.92 5.45
C THR A 279 13.54 -10.02 4.45
N GLU A 280 12.44 -9.86 3.72
CA GLU A 280 12.01 -10.79 2.64
C GLU A 280 13.05 -10.90 1.52
N LEU A 281 13.81 -9.82 1.25
CA LEU A 281 14.90 -9.81 0.27
C LEU A 281 16.23 -10.40 0.82
N GLY A 282 16.24 -10.84 2.08
CA GLY A 282 17.42 -11.42 2.74
C GLY A 282 18.34 -10.39 3.39
N PHE A 283 17.91 -9.15 3.56
CA PHE A 283 18.67 -8.13 4.27
C PHE A 283 18.28 -8.15 5.76
N SER A 284 19.22 -8.41 6.66
CA SER A 284 18.99 -8.28 8.10
C SER A 284 19.26 -6.84 8.54
N LEU A 285 18.22 -6.10 8.92
CA LEU A 285 18.39 -4.79 9.53
C LEU A 285 18.84 -5.00 10.98
N LYS A 286 20.12 -4.76 11.27
CA LYS A 286 20.56 -4.52 12.64
C LYS A 286 20.26 -3.06 12.93
N ILE A 287 19.06 -2.78 13.43
CA ILE A 287 18.77 -1.48 14.02
C ILE A 287 19.34 -1.55 15.43
N GLU A 288 20.54 -0.99 15.62
CA GLU A 288 21.04 -0.71 16.96
C GLU A 288 20.14 0.40 17.53
N GLY A 289 19.46 0.08 18.63
CA GLY A 289 18.52 0.98 19.31
C GLY A 289 19.18 1.86 20.36
#